data_AF-A0A4R2K856-F1
#
_entry.id   AF-A0A4R2K856-F1
#
_cell.length_a   1.000
_cell.length_b   1.000
_cell.length_c   1.000
_cell.angle_alpha   90.00
_cell.angle_beta   90.00
_cell.angle_gamma   90.00
#
_symmetry.space_group_name_H-M   'P 1'
#
loop_
_entity.id
_entity.type
_entity.pdbx_description
1 polymer ?
#
loop_
_entity_poly.entity_id
_entity_poly.type
_entity_poly.pdbx_seq_one_letter_code
_entity_poly.pdbx_strand_id
1 'polypeptide(L)'
;MSVDKRAYSVPRKILITMVVGALLFPLTNLLLDSTATKVLATVVVGAVVLIVQFLVDLQRQLRAIEGTQIEQISEVRRAVDDTFAKISPATELFGQAEATGLTELVARASAIDRGGSSLVSRFAQVELHRMSYFLNAMIEREAFYDGEDREWLLALTRSTDASIDAISVPKVDADGAAVGFWRTDLGLRYLSLQHEAIVRGVRVRRIFVLQRPELVNDPDLLSVVRAQAELGIDVRVLHPPAAASAAKVIRHDITLFDNALSYEVVPVPGLSHEKPLILYTRLAMREDVVNKHIERYQQLWATAVPPAAGDDGEFGTEVTVYTSADDGEPLRDAVVELLDVAGFDVHELSEPARGSWFQRLSVRRRDSRAMEKLSALAGKVERAAELKYIDAPRSETDEREAKAIAKLADAMAGVDEVVIRTSHVLFVKTSGRLVSWVLTENEIRMLHENPQFMRSPHDLMAALDKVRFLRHEPARELAQPLRCPTCGHSPAEAQERWRLRRELTIAWLHPSPDCPGEVVERRHCRQCQPRSVQPVVCPLCGDGPMITGGLADHPPGAVQSWLLSQGWHQSAGGDLVCAAHTRGVQ
;
A
#
# COMPACT_ATOMS: atom_id res chain seq x y z
N MET A 1 8.74 -62.77 -29.10
CA MET A 1 8.95 -64.17 -29.60
C MET A 1 9.72 -64.12 -30.91
N SER A 2 11.03 -64.32 -30.87
CA SER A 2 11.85 -64.54 -32.08
C SER A 2 12.71 -65.75 -31.79
N VAL A 3 12.27 -66.89 -32.32
CA VAL A 3 12.92 -68.20 -32.18
C VAL A 3 14.21 -68.19 -33.00
N ASP A 4 15.26 -68.72 -32.38
CA ASP A 4 16.64 -68.86 -32.86
C ASP A 4 16.79 -69.15 -34.36
N LYS A 5 17.12 -68.10 -35.15
CA LYS A 5 17.72 -68.27 -36.49
C LYS A 5 19.21 -68.65 -36.44
N ARG A 6 19.83 -68.71 -35.25
CA ARG A 6 21.26 -69.04 -35.08
C ARG A 6 21.58 -70.51 -35.38
N ALA A 7 20.65 -71.43 -35.12
CA ALA A 7 20.88 -72.88 -35.23
C ALA A 7 21.11 -73.39 -36.66
N TYR A 8 20.65 -72.68 -37.70
CA TYR A 8 20.77 -73.12 -39.10
C TYR A 8 22.05 -72.68 -39.82
N SER A 9 22.91 -71.85 -39.20
CA SER A 9 24.05 -71.24 -39.91
C SER A 9 25.32 -72.09 -39.90
N VAL A 10 25.63 -72.75 -38.78
CA VAL A 10 26.83 -73.59 -38.62
C VAL A 10 26.80 -74.87 -39.46
N PRO A 11 25.71 -75.68 -39.47
CA PRO A 11 25.68 -76.90 -40.27
C PRO A 11 25.76 -76.62 -41.77
N ARG A 12 25.17 -75.52 -42.25
CA ARG A 12 25.27 -75.10 -43.66
C ARG A 12 26.69 -74.72 -44.05
N LYS A 13 27.42 -74.02 -43.18
CA LYS A 13 28.82 -73.64 -43.43
C LYS A 13 29.71 -74.88 -43.52
N ILE A 14 29.57 -75.78 -42.55
CA ILE A 14 30.28 -77.07 -42.51
C ILE A 14 30.01 -77.86 -43.80
N LEU A 15 28.74 -77.95 -44.22
CA LEU A 15 28.34 -78.62 -45.46
C LEU A 15 28.99 -77.99 -46.70
N ILE A 16 29.01 -76.65 -46.81
CA ILE A 16 29.65 -75.96 -47.95
C ILE A 16 31.16 -76.22 -47.96
N THR A 17 31.85 -76.11 -46.83
CA THR A 17 33.29 -76.45 -46.76
C THR A 17 33.56 -77.91 -47.11
N MET A 18 32.68 -78.83 -46.68
CA MET A 18 32.81 -80.25 -46.97
C MET A 18 32.60 -80.56 -48.46
N VAL A 19 31.59 -79.94 -49.09
CA VAL A 19 31.32 -80.08 -50.53
C VAL A 19 32.44 -79.49 -51.37
N VAL A 20 32.96 -78.31 -51.01
CA VAL A 20 34.08 -77.66 -51.71
C VAL A 20 35.35 -78.50 -51.56
N GLY A 21 35.64 -78.99 -50.35
CA GLY A 21 36.77 -79.91 -50.12
C GLY A 21 36.67 -81.21 -50.92
N ALA A 22 35.47 -81.81 -50.98
CA ALA A 22 35.21 -83.02 -51.76
C ALA A 22 35.36 -82.80 -53.28
N LEU A 23 34.97 -81.64 -53.79
CA LEU A 23 35.14 -81.27 -55.21
C LEU A 23 36.60 -80.98 -55.60
N LEU A 24 37.40 -80.47 -54.67
CA LEU A 24 38.82 -80.16 -54.90
C LEU A 24 39.74 -81.38 -54.71
N PHE A 25 39.30 -82.42 -54.01
CA PHE A 25 40.10 -83.63 -53.78
C PHE A 25 40.50 -84.36 -55.09
N PRO A 26 39.61 -84.58 -56.09
CA PRO A 26 40.00 -85.16 -57.37
C PRO A 26 41.03 -84.31 -58.13
N LEU A 27 40.88 -82.98 -58.06
CA LEU A 27 41.75 -82.02 -58.74
C LEU A 27 43.16 -82.05 -58.13
N THR A 28 43.26 -82.05 -56.80
CA THR A 28 44.55 -82.19 -56.10
C THR A 28 45.20 -83.56 -56.33
N ASN A 29 44.40 -84.61 -56.59
CA ASN A 29 44.91 -85.93 -56.92
C ASN A 29 45.57 -86.00 -58.31
N LEU A 30 45.14 -85.15 -59.25
CA LEU A 30 45.66 -85.08 -60.62
C LEU A 30 46.94 -84.23 -60.74
N LEU A 31 47.13 -83.27 -59.83
CA LEU A 31 48.16 -82.22 -59.92
C LEU A 31 49.37 -82.43 -58.99
N LEU A 32 49.29 -83.36 -58.04
CA LEU A 32 50.32 -83.54 -57.01
C LEU A 32 50.78 -85.00 -56.96
N ASP A 33 52.09 -85.24 -56.88
CA ASP A 33 52.64 -86.60 -56.89
C ASP A 33 52.78 -87.22 -55.49
N SER A 34 52.81 -86.39 -54.43
CA SER A 34 52.98 -86.85 -53.05
C SER A 34 51.68 -86.81 -52.24
N THR A 35 51.38 -87.92 -51.56
CA THR A 35 50.22 -88.04 -50.65
C THR A 35 50.23 -86.99 -49.55
N ALA A 36 51.42 -86.63 -49.03
CA ALA A 36 51.57 -85.61 -48.01
C ALA A 36 51.17 -84.22 -48.54
N THR A 37 51.55 -83.88 -49.77
CA THR A 37 51.18 -82.60 -50.40
C THR A 37 49.69 -82.51 -50.72
N LYS A 38 49.03 -83.62 -51.03
CA LYS A 38 47.58 -83.67 -51.29
C LYS A 38 46.77 -83.32 -50.04
N VAL A 39 47.11 -83.91 -48.90
CA VAL A 39 46.42 -83.64 -47.62
C VAL A 39 46.67 -82.20 -47.16
N LEU A 40 47.90 -81.70 -47.31
CA LEU A 40 48.22 -80.32 -46.95
C LEU A 40 47.42 -79.31 -47.79
N ALA A 41 47.30 -79.54 -49.11
CA ALA A 41 46.57 -78.66 -50.01
C ALA A 41 45.07 -78.58 -49.67
N THR A 42 44.42 -79.70 -49.36
CA THR A 42 42.99 -79.71 -49.03
C THR A 42 42.68 -79.04 -47.69
N VAL A 43 43.56 -79.21 -46.69
CA VAL A 43 43.45 -78.53 -45.39
C VAL A 43 43.61 -77.01 -45.57
N VAL A 44 44.60 -76.57 -46.34
CA VAL A 44 44.83 -75.14 -46.60
C VAL A 44 43.65 -74.52 -47.34
N VAL A 45 43.12 -75.18 -48.37
CA VAL A 45 41.95 -74.66 -49.11
C VAL A 45 40.71 -74.62 -48.22
N GLY A 46 40.49 -75.65 -47.39
CA GLY A 46 39.40 -75.66 -46.41
C GLY A 46 39.50 -74.51 -45.41
N ALA A 47 40.71 -74.22 -44.89
CA ALA A 47 40.95 -73.10 -43.99
C ALA A 47 40.68 -71.74 -44.66
N VAL A 48 41.12 -71.55 -45.90
CA VAL A 48 40.90 -70.30 -46.66
C VAL A 48 39.40 -70.08 -46.90
N VAL A 49 38.66 -71.12 -47.30
CA VAL A 49 37.21 -71.01 -47.51
C VAL A 49 36.48 -70.64 -46.21
N LEU A 50 36.89 -71.21 -45.08
CA LEU A 50 36.29 -70.92 -43.78
C LEU A 50 36.57 -69.48 -43.33
N ILE A 51 37.79 -68.99 -43.56
CA ILE A 51 38.17 -67.60 -43.29
C ILE A 51 37.34 -66.63 -44.16
N VAL A 52 37.19 -66.92 -45.46
CA VAL A 52 36.39 -66.08 -46.36
C VAL A 52 34.92 -66.05 -45.92
N GLN A 53 34.36 -67.21 -45.54
CA GLN A 53 33.00 -67.27 -45.01
C GLN A 53 32.84 -66.47 -43.71
N PHE A 54 33.84 -66.51 -42.83
CA PHE A 54 33.85 -65.75 -41.59
C PHE A 54 33.88 -64.23 -41.86
N LEU A 55 34.74 -63.78 -42.78
CA LEU A 55 34.87 -62.36 -43.13
C LEU A 55 33.58 -61.79 -43.74
N VAL A 56 32.90 -62.55 -44.61
CA VAL A 56 31.63 -62.13 -45.20
C VAL A 56 30.53 -62.00 -44.15
N ASP A 57 30.47 -62.92 -43.19
CA ASP A 57 29.49 -62.86 -42.10
C ASP A 57 29.77 -61.71 -41.12
N LEU A 58 31.05 -61.43 -40.82
CA LEU A 58 31.44 -60.29 -40.00
C LEU A 58 31.00 -58.97 -40.65
N GLN A 59 31.22 -58.81 -41.96
CA GLN A 59 30.78 -57.62 -42.70
C GLN A 59 29.25 -57.46 -42.67
N ARG A 60 28.49 -58.55 -42.76
CA ARG A 60 27.02 -58.50 -42.67
C ARG A 60 26.56 -58.10 -41.28
N GLN A 61 27.22 -58.57 -40.22
CA GLN A 61 26.90 -58.19 -38.85
C GLN A 61 27.22 -56.72 -38.58
N LEU A 62 28.36 -56.21 -39.05
CA LEU A 62 28.74 -54.82 -38.88
C LEU A 62 27.72 -53.88 -39.54
N ARG A 63 27.28 -54.16 -40.78
CA ARG A 63 26.25 -53.34 -41.46
C ARG A 63 24.89 -53.36 -40.76
N ALA A 64 24.51 -54.49 -40.16
CA ALA A 64 23.27 -54.59 -39.40
C ALA A 64 23.34 -53.79 -38.08
N ILE A 65 24.50 -53.79 -37.42
CA ILE A 65 24.73 -53.01 -36.19
C ILE A 65 24.76 -51.51 -36.50
N GLU A 66 25.43 -51.09 -37.59
CA GLU A 66 25.47 -49.68 -38.04
C GLU A 66 24.06 -49.14 -38.35
N GLY A 67 23.21 -49.92 -39.01
CA GLY A 67 21.82 -49.52 -39.30
C GLY A 67 20.97 -49.33 -38.03
N THR A 68 21.18 -50.17 -37.02
CA THR A 68 20.38 -50.13 -35.78
C THR A 68 20.82 -49.00 -34.84
N GLN A 69 22.11 -48.64 -34.82
CA GLN A 69 22.59 -47.51 -34.00
C GLN A 69 22.19 -46.14 -34.54
N ILE A 70 22.13 -45.97 -35.86
CA ILE A 70 21.73 -44.68 -36.46
C ILE A 70 20.27 -44.35 -36.11
N GLU A 71 19.40 -45.36 -36.10
CA GLU A 71 17.98 -45.19 -35.76
C GLU A 71 17.79 -44.84 -34.28
N GLN A 72 18.48 -45.54 -33.36
CA GLN A 72 18.44 -45.25 -31.91
C GLN A 72 19.02 -43.87 -31.56
N ILE A 73 20.12 -43.46 -32.20
CA ILE A 73 20.71 -42.13 -31.97
C ILE A 73 19.73 -41.04 -32.43
N SER A 74 18.98 -41.27 -33.50
CA SER A 74 18.00 -40.31 -34.02
C SER A 74 16.75 -40.16 -33.13
N GLU A 75 16.28 -41.25 -32.51
CA GLU A 75 15.17 -41.23 -31.54
C GLU A 75 15.57 -40.55 -30.23
N VAL A 76 16.76 -40.86 -29.69
CA VAL A 76 17.26 -40.20 -28.49
C VAL A 76 17.45 -38.70 -28.73
N ARG A 77 17.99 -38.30 -29.89
CA ARG A 77 18.19 -36.88 -30.22
C ARG A 77 16.86 -36.14 -30.36
N ARG A 78 15.84 -36.74 -31.00
CA ARG A 78 14.49 -36.16 -31.06
C ARG A 78 13.84 -36.04 -29.69
N ALA A 79 13.96 -37.05 -28.83
CA ALA A 79 13.40 -37.01 -27.48
C ALA A 79 14.08 -35.93 -26.62
N VAL A 80 15.40 -35.76 -26.78
CA VAL A 80 16.18 -34.71 -26.12
C VAL A 80 15.77 -33.33 -26.64
N ASP A 81 15.70 -33.12 -27.96
CA ASP A 81 15.30 -31.85 -28.56
C ASP A 81 13.87 -31.45 -28.17
N ASP A 82 12.93 -32.40 -28.12
CA ASP A 82 11.53 -32.16 -27.73
C ASP A 82 11.39 -31.85 -26.22
N THR A 83 12.29 -32.39 -25.40
CA THR A 83 12.35 -32.09 -23.96
C THR A 83 13.01 -30.73 -23.70
N PHE A 84 14.09 -30.39 -24.40
CA PHE A 84 14.73 -29.07 -24.30
C PHE A 84 13.84 -27.94 -24.84
N ALA A 85 13.05 -28.20 -25.89
CA ALA A 85 12.05 -27.25 -26.40
C ALA A 85 10.93 -26.95 -25.39
N LYS A 86 10.60 -27.88 -24.48
CA LYS A 86 9.64 -27.67 -23.39
C LYS A 86 10.26 -27.02 -22.15
N ILE A 87 11.56 -27.18 -21.94
CA ILE A 87 12.30 -26.59 -20.82
C ILE A 87 12.67 -25.12 -21.10
N SER A 88 12.93 -24.74 -22.35
CA SER A 88 13.32 -23.37 -22.71
C SER A 88 12.31 -22.29 -22.27
N PRO A 89 10.99 -22.43 -22.49
CA PRO A 89 10.02 -21.42 -22.05
C PRO A 89 9.89 -21.35 -20.52
N ALA A 90 9.98 -22.51 -19.84
CA ALA A 90 9.91 -22.57 -18.38
C ALA A 90 11.15 -21.95 -17.72
N THR A 91 12.32 -22.10 -18.35
CA THR A 91 13.59 -21.54 -17.87
C THR A 91 13.70 -20.04 -18.17
N GLU A 92 13.16 -19.59 -19.29
CA GLU A 92 13.06 -18.16 -19.63
C GLU A 92 12.07 -17.43 -18.71
N LEU A 93 10.91 -18.04 -18.41
CA LEU A 93 9.98 -17.55 -17.39
C LEU A 93 10.62 -17.54 -15.99
N PHE A 94 11.42 -18.56 -15.64
CA PHE A 94 12.15 -18.59 -14.37
C PHE A 94 13.23 -17.49 -14.29
N GLY A 95 13.99 -17.28 -15.37
CA GLY A 95 15.00 -16.24 -15.44
C GLY A 95 14.41 -14.82 -15.37
N GLN A 96 13.26 -14.59 -16.02
CA GLN A 96 12.52 -13.33 -15.91
C GLN A 96 11.84 -13.15 -14.53
N ALA A 97 11.39 -14.25 -13.90
CA ALA A 97 10.80 -14.24 -12.56
C ALA A 97 11.84 -14.00 -11.45
N GLU A 98 13.08 -14.44 -11.63
CA GLU A 98 14.17 -14.24 -10.67
C GLU A 98 14.64 -12.78 -10.65
N ALA A 99 14.66 -12.11 -11.82
CA ALA A 99 14.98 -10.68 -11.93
C ALA A 99 13.92 -9.74 -11.30
N THR A 100 12.69 -10.22 -11.09
CA THR A 100 11.55 -9.43 -10.59
C THR A 100 11.18 -9.76 -9.14
N GLY A 101 11.89 -10.69 -8.49
CA GLY A 101 11.61 -11.12 -7.11
C GLY A 101 10.38 -12.04 -6.97
N LEU A 102 9.78 -12.47 -8.08
CA LEU A 102 8.59 -13.32 -8.11
C LEU A 102 8.85 -14.71 -7.51
N THR A 103 10.07 -15.23 -7.68
CA THR A 103 10.52 -16.51 -7.11
C THR A 103 10.54 -16.47 -5.58
N GLU A 104 10.98 -15.35 -5.00
CA GLU A 104 11.01 -15.15 -3.55
C GLU A 104 9.59 -15.00 -2.98
N LEU A 105 8.70 -14.30 -3.69
CA LEU A 105 7.28 -14.22 -3.34
C LEU A 105 6.62 -15.60 -3.31
N VAL A 106 6.84 -16.43 -4.34
CA VAL A 106 6.30 -17.79 -4.43
C VAL A 106 6.88 -18.69 -3.33
N ALA A 107 8.17 -18.56 -3.03
CA ALA A 107 8.82 -19.31 -1.95
C ALA A 107 8.24 -18.95 -0.57
N ARG A 108 8.05 -17.65 -0.30
CA ARG A 108 7.46 -17.14 0.96
C ARG A 108 5.98 -17.53 1.09
N ALA A 109 5.20 -17.42 0.02
CA ALA A 109 3.82 -17.89 -0.03
C ALA A 109 3.69 -19.38 0.29
N SER A 110 4.54 -20.21 -0.31
CA SER A 110 4.57 -21.66 -0.08
C SER A 110 5.01 -22.04 1.34
N ALA A 111 5.80 -21.19 2.00
CA ALA A 111 6.20 -21.39 3.40
C ALA A 111 5.04 -21.08 4.37
N ILE A 112 4.22 -20.07 4.07
CA ILE A 112 3.02 -19.71 4.86
C ILE A 112 2.02 -20.87 4.85
N ASP A 113 1.87 -21.54 3.71
CA ASP A 113 0.94 -22.66 3.54
C ASP A 113 1.33 -23.92 4.33
N ARG A 114 2.63 -24.08 4.65
CA ARG A 114 3.16 -25.25 5.38
C ARG A 114 3.13 -25.13 6.90
N GLY A 115 2.84 -23.95 7.47
CA GLY A 115 2.95 -23.72 8.92
C GLY A 115 1.91 -22.79 9.56
N GLY A 116 0.97 -22.23 8.80
CA GLY A 116 0.01 -21.23 9.28
C GLY A 116 -1.39 -21.77 9.65
N SER A 117 -2.14 -20.98 10.42
CA SER A 117 -3.58 -21.21 10.60
C SER A 117 -4.31 -21.07 9.25
N SER A 118 -5.41 -21.81 9.04
CA SER A 118 -6.13 -21.79 7.75
C SER A 118 -6.62 -20.41 7.32
N LEU A 119 -6.75 -19.45 8.24
CA LEU A 119 -7.07 -18.06 7.93
C LEU A 119 -5.88 -17.31 7.33
N VAL A 120 -4.67 -17.52 7.87
CA VAL A 120 -3.45 -16.83 7.40
C VAL A 120 -3.08 -17.29 6.00
N SER A 121 -3.14 -18.60 5.72
CA SER A 121 -2.93 -19.12 4.35
C SER A 121 -3.97 -18.56 3.37
N ARG A 122 -5.27 -18.56 3.73
CA ARG A 122 -6.32 -17.95 2.90
C ARG A 122 -6.11 -16.46 2.66
N PHE A 123 -5.68 -15.70 3.67
CA PHE A 123 -5.42 -14.26 3.53
C PHE A 123 -4.22 -13.99 2.62
N ALA A 124 -3.13 -14.73 2.80
CA ALA A 124 -1.97 -14.66 1.91
C ALA A 124 -2.35 -14.97 0.45
N GLN A 125 -3.19 -15.98 0.23
CA GLN A 125 -3.69 -16.32 -1.11
C GLN A 125 -4.54 -15.20 -1.73
N VAL A 126 -5.38 -14.53 -0.93
CA VAL A 126 -6.17 -13.37 -1.37
C VAL A 126 -5.26 -12.22 -1.79
N GLU A 127 -4.20 -11.93 -1.03
CA GLU A 127 -3.28 -10.83 -1.34
C GLU A 127 -2.42 -11.13 -2.58
N LEU A 128 -1.97 -12.38 -2.76
CA LEU A 128 -1.29 -12.81 -4.00
C LEU A 128 -2.21 -12.64 -5.23
N HIS A 129 -3.48 -13.02 -5.09
CA HIS A 129 -4.45 -12.84 -6.15
C HIS A 129 -4.71 -11.36 -6.45
N ARG A 130 -4.82 -10.52 -5.41
CA ARG A 130 -4.96 -9.05 -5.54
C ARG A 130 -3.77 -8.44 -6.28
N MET A 131 -2.55 -8.86 -5.96
CA MET A 131 -1.35 -8.38 -6.65
C MET A 131 -1.30 -8.82 -8.11
N SER A 132 -1.65 -10.08 -8.40
CA SER A 132 -1.77 -10.56 -9.79
C SER A 132 -2.79 -9.77 -10.59
N TYR A 133 -3.94 -9.44 -9.98
CA TYR A 133 -4.97 -8.62 -10.61
C TYR A 133 -4.48 -7.20 -10.87
N PHE A 134 -3.80 -6.59 -9.90
CA PHE A 134 -3.20 -5.27 -10.05
C PHE A 134 -2.18 -5.24 -11.20
N LEU A 135 -1.29 -6.24 -11.30
CA LEU A 135 -0.33 -6.33 -12.41
C LEU A 135 -1.03 -6.44 -13.77
N ASN A 136 -2.14 -7.19 -13.86
CA ASN A 136 -2.94 -7.25 -15.08
C ASN A 136 -3.58 -5.88 -15.41
N ALA A 137 -4.10 -5.17 -14.41
CA ALA A 137 -4.64 -3.82 -14.58
C ALA A 137 -3.55 -2.81 -15.03
N MET A 138 -2.31 -2.99 -14.59
CA MET A 138 -1.15 -2.20 -15.06
C MET A 138 -0.87 -2.47 -16.56
N ILE A 139 -0.99 -3.72 -17.01
CA ILE A 139 -0.88 -4.07 -18.45
C ILE A 139 -2.01 -3.41 -19.25
N GLU A 140 -3.22 -3.40 -18.72
CA GLU A 140 -4.39 -2.72 -19.30
C GLU A 140 -4.29 -1.19 -19.26
N ARG A 141 -3.23 -0.66 -18.62
CA ARG A 141 -2.93 0.78 -18.45
C ARG A 141 -3.98 1.55 -17.65
N GLU A 142 -4.77 0.86 -16.84
CA GLU A 142 -5.80 1.45 -16.01
C GLU A 142 -6.14 0.57 -14.80
N ALA A 143 -6.11 1.13 -13.60
CA ALA A 143 -6.43 0.42 -12.36
C ALA A 143 -7.39 1.22 -11.47
N PHE A 144 -8.25 0.50 -10.73
CA PHE A 144 -9.25 1.08 -9.84
C PHE A 144 -9.16 0.46 -8.44
N TYR A 145 -9.40 1.28 -7.43
CA TYR A 145 -9.54 0.88 -6.04
C TYR A 145 -10.78 1.52 -5.44
N ASP A 146 -11.63 0.73 -4.77
CA ASP A 146 -12.84 1.23 -4.14
C ASP A 146 -12.50 2.06 -2.90
N GLY A 147 -12.95 3.32 -2.86
CA GLY A 147 -12.57 4.28 -1.83
C GLY A 147 -11.18 4.90 -2.03
N GLU A 148 -10.53 5.27 -0.93
CA GLU A 148 -9.21 5.91 -0.93
C GLU A 148 -8.10 4.87 -0.86
N ASP A 149 -7.24 4.79 -1.89
CA ASP A 149 -6.03 3.95 -1.83
C ASP A 149 -4.84 4.76 -1.31
N ARG A 150 -4.41 4.43 -0.09
CA ARG A 150 -3.31 5.11 0.60
C ARG A 150 -1.94 4.67 0.12
N GLU A 151 -1.81 3.40 -0.28
CA GLU A 151 -0.52 2.81 -0.56
C GLU A 151 -0.03 3.14 -1.97
N TRP A 152 -0.94 3.29 -2.94
CA TRP A 152 -0.61 3.74 -4.29
C TRP A 152 0.00 5.13 -4.28
N LEU A 153 -0.62 6.10 -3.60
CA LEU A 153 -0.11 7.47 -3.52
C LEU A 153 1.32 7.50 -2.94
N LEU A 154 1.55 6.78 -1.82
CA LEU A 154 2.84 6.74 -1.15
C LEU A 154 3.89 5.96 -1.94
N ALA A 155 3.52 4.82 -2.55
CA ALA A 155 4.42 4.02 -3.36
C ALA A 155 4.86 4.76 -4.62
N LEU A 156 3.94 5.42 -5.32
CA LEU A 156 4.24 6.24 -6.50
C LEU A 156 5.21 7.38 -6.14
N THR A 157 4.96 8.07 -5.02
CA THR A 157 5.85 9.14 -4.55
C THR A 157 7.27 8.63 -4.25
N ARG A 158 7.41 7.40 -3.73
CA ARG A 158 8.72 6.77 -3.52
C ARG A 158 9.41 6.40 -4.82
N SER A 159 8.66 5.93 -5.82
CA SER A 159 9.20 5.42 -7.07
C SER A 159 9.36 6.47 -8.17
N THR A 160 9.01 7.72 -7.93
CA THR A 160 9.09 8.80 -8.92
C THR A 160 10.53 9.29 -9.06
N ASP A 161 10.96 9.49 -10.31
CA ASP A 161 12.35 9.87 -10.63
C ASP A 161 12.50 11.28 -11.21
N ALA A 162 11.47 11.85 -11.86
CA ALA A 162 11.58 13.11 -12.58
C ALA A 162 10.67 14.22 -12.05
N SER A 163 9.36 13.98 -11.90
CA SER A 163 8.44 15.01 -11.43
C SER A 163 7.12 14.53 -10.84
N ILE A 164 6.61 15.33 -9.89
CA ILE A 164 5.26 15.19 -9.32
C ILE A 164 4.51 16.51 -9.54
N ASP A 165 3.42 16.47 -10.30
CA ASP A 165 2.59 17.63 -10.61
C ASP A 165 1.16 17.39 -10.09
N ALA A 166 0.77 18.06 -9.00
CA ALA A 166 -0.48 17.81 -8.28
C ALA A 166 -1.49 18.97 -8.35
N ILE A 167 -2.78 18.65 -8.50
CA ILE A 167 -3.92 19.56 -8.41
C ILE A 167 -4.76 19.12 -7.21
N SER A 168 -4.88 20.00 -6.22
CA SER A 168 -5.64 19.78 -4.99
C SER A 168 -6.90 20.64 -4.99
N VAL A 169 -8.06 20.00 -4.84
CA VAL A 169 -9.38 20.62 -4.88
C VAL A 169 -10.01 20.51 -3.49
N PRO A 170 -10.45 21.63 -2.88
CA PRO A 170 -11.00 21.67 -1.51
C PRO A 170 -12.21 20.76 -1.25
N LYS A 171 -12.83 20.20 -2.30
CA LYS A 171 -13.98 19.31 -2.20
C LYS A 171 -13.58 17.86 -1.88
N VAL A 172 -12.31 17.49 -1.98
CA VAL A 172 -11.80 16.15 -1.64
C VAL A 172 -11.11 16.16 -0.26
N ASP A 173 -10.79 17.33 0.27
CA ASP A 173 -10.22 17.51 1.61
C ASP A 173 -11.33 17.56 2.66
N ALA A 174 -11.20 16.76 3.72
CA ALA A 174 -12.13 16.77 4.85
C ALA A 174 -12.19 18.16 5.54
N ASP A 175 -13.30 18.42 6.20
CA ASP A 175 -13.71 19.57 7.03
C ASP A 175 -14.10 20.87 6.31
N GLY A 176 -14.37 20.84 5.00
CA GLY A 176 -14.89 22.03 4.27
C GLY A 176 -13.93 23.21 4.18
N ALA A 177 -12.74 23.10 4.78
CA ALA A 177 -11.55 23.90 4.56
C ALA A 177 -10.63 23.16 3.60
N ALA A 178 -9.89 23.88 2.76
CA ALA A 178 -8.98 23.34 1.73
C ALA A 178 -7.73 22.60 2.29
N VAL A 179 -7.83 22.05 3.51
CA VAL A 179 -6.72 21.83 4.44
C VAL A 179 -6.84 20.50 5.19
N GLY A 180 -8.03 19.89 5.31
CA GLY A 180 -8.20 18.74 6.20
C GLY A 180 -7.40 17.49 5.78
N PHE A 181 -7.18 17.25 4.49
CA PHE A 181 -6.29 16.16 4.04
C PHE A 181 -4.86 16.32 4.57
N TRP A 182 -4.32 17.54 4.55
CA TRP A 182 -2.95 17.85 5.00
C TRP A 182 -2.75 17.68 6.50
N ARG A 183 -3.85 17.58 7.26
CA ARG A 183 -3.88 17.28 8.69
C ARG A 183 -4.02 15.77 8.99
N THR A 184 -4.19 14.94 7.96
CA THR A 184 -4.29 13.47 8.12
C THR A 184 -2.92 12.79 8.14
N ASP A 185 -2.85 11.59 8.74
CA ASP A 185 -1.65 10.72 8.67
C ASP A 185 -1.19 10.48 7.23
N LEU A 186 -2.12 10.28 6.30
CA LEU A 186 -1.81 10.08 4.89
C LEU A 186 -1.20 11.34 4.26
N GLY A 187 -1.78 12.51 4.50
CA GLY A 187 -1.27 13.79 4.00
C GLY A 187 0.14 14.08 4.52
N LEU A 188 0.41 13.84 5.80
CA LEU A 188 1.73 14.02 6.40
C LEU A 188 2.77 13.04 5.85
N ARG A 189 2.44 11.75 5.73
CA ARG A 189 3.32 10.75 5.12
C ARG A 189 3.60 11.07 3.65
N TYR A 190 2.60 11.57 2.92
CA TYR A 190 2.78 12.01 1.55
C TYR A 190 3.74 13.20 1.45
N LEU A 191 3.59 14.22 2.29
CA LEU A 191 4.50 15.36 2.34
C LEU A 191 5.95 14.95 2.68
N SER A 192 6.13 14.05 3.65
CA SER A 192 7.45 13.51 3.98
C SER A 192 8.11 12.86 2.77
N LEU A 193 7.37 12.01 2.04
CA LEU A 193 7.89 11.34 0.86
C LEU A 193 8.12 12.30 -0.31
N GLN A 194 7.32 13.36 -0.46
CA GLN A 194 7.56 14.41 -1.43
C GLN A 194 8.85 15.18 -1.11
N HIS A 195 9.10 15.47 0.16
CA HIS A 195 10.36 16.09 0.58
C HIS A 195 11.56 15.19 0.29
N GLU A 196 11.47 13.89 0.62
CA GLU A 196 12.49 12.91 0.23
C GLU A 196 12.71 12.87 -1.28
N ALA A 197 11.65 12.96 -2.09
CA ALA A 197 11.75 13.02 -3.55
C ALA A 197 12.48 14.28 -4.02
N ILE A 198 12.20 15.43 -3.42
CA ILE A 198 12.89 16.69 -3.71
C ILE A 198 14.39 16.58 -3.39
N VAL A 199 14.75 15.95 -2.27
CA VAL A 199 16.15 15.69 -1.91
C VAL A 199 16.85 14.79 -2.96
N ARG A 200 16.12 13.86 -3.57
CA ARG A 200 16.61 13.04 -4.70
C ARG A 200 16.71 13.80 -6.03
N GLY A 201 16.22 15.05 -6.10
CA GLY A 201 16.21 15.87 -7.31
C GLY A 201 14.91 15.82 -8.12
N VAL A 202 13.84 15.21 -7.58
CA VAL A 202 12.52 15.17 -8.22
C VAL A 202 11.86 16.55 -8.11
N ARG A 203 11.34 17.07 -9.22
CA ARG A 203 10.63 18.34 -9.24
C ARG A 203 9.19 18.15 -8.76
N VAL A 204 8.81 18.80 -7.67
CA VAL A 204 7.44 18.71 -7.11
C VAL A 204 6.74 20.05 -7.23
N ARG A 205 5.55 20.06 -7.84
CA ARG A 205 4.71 21.25 -8.03
C ARG A 205 3.27 20.99 -7.64
N ARG A 206 2.61 21.97 -7.02
CA ARG A 206 1.21 21.84 -6.58
C ARG A 206 0.38 23.09 -6.91
N ILE A 207 -0.84 22.86 -7.37
CA ILE A 207 -1.86 23.90 -7.53
C ILE A 207 -2.99 23.66 -6.52
N PHE A 208 -3.28 24.65 -5.69
CA PHE A 208 -4.49 24.69 -4.87
C PHE A 208 -5.61 25.43 -5.62
N VAL A 209 -6.75 24.79 -5.83
CA VAL A 209 -7.87 25.36 -6.59
C VAL A 209 -8.92 25.95 -5.65
N LEU A 210 -8.98 27.28 -5.53
CA LEU A 210 -9.91 27.95 -4.60
C LEU A 210 -11.24 28.24 -5.27
N GLN A 211 -12.25 27.40 -5.00
CA GLN A 211 -13.59 27.56 -5.57
C GLN A 211 -14.37 28.73 -4.95
N ARG A 212 -13.95 29.21 -3.78
CA ARG A 212 -14.64 30.20 -2.95
C ARG A 212 -13.74 31.41 -2.69
N PRO A 213 -14.19 32.65 -2.89
CA PRO A 213 -13.41 33.86 -2.60
C PRO A 213 -12.94 33.98 -1.15
N GLU A 214 -13.72 33.42 -0.22
CA GLU A 214 -13.43 33.48 1.21
C GLU A 214 -12.18 32.66 1.57
N LEU A 215 -11.83 31.64 0.77
CA LEU A 215 -10.68 30.77 0.99
C LEU A 215 -9.34 31.45 0.62
N VAL A 216 -9.37 32.58 -0.08
CA VAL A 216 -8.14 33.25 -0.55
C VAL A 216 -7.26 33.71 0.61
N ASN A 217 -7.88 34.14 1.71
CA ASN A 217 -7.19 34.63 2.91
C ASN A 217 -7.37 33.68 4.09
N ASP A 218 -7.75 32.42 3.84
CA ASP A 218 -7.93 31.42 4.89
C ASP A 218 -6.57 31.13 5.57
N PRO A 219 -6.41 31.44 6.88
CA PRO A 219 -5.16 31.22 7.60
C PRO A 219 -4.72 29.75 7.56
N ASP A 220 -5.66 28.81 7.59
CA ASP A 220 -5.36 27.38 7.56
C ASP A 220 -4.76 26.99 6.21
N LEU A 221 -5.32 27.48 5.10
CA LEU A 221 -4.78 27.22 3.77
C LEU A 221 -3.41 27.88 3.59
N LEU A 222 -3.27 29.13 4.02
CA LEU A 222 -2.00 29.84 3.94
C LEU A 222 -0.90 29.16 4.77
N SER A 223 -1.27 28.51 5.89
CA SER A 223 -0.34 27.72 6.70
C SER A 223 0.14 26.48 5.95
N VAL A 224 -0.76 25.74 5.29
CA VAL A 224 -0.43 24.56 4.49
C VAL A 224 0.44 24.95 3.29
N VAL A 225 0.05 25.99 2.57
CA VAL A 225 0.78 26.45 1.39
C VAL A 225 2.20 26.86 1.76
N ARG A 226 2.38 27.59 2.88
CA ARG A 226 3.71 27.95 3.39
C ARG A 226 4.51 26.73 3.80
N ALA A 227 3.95 25.83 4.61
CA ALA A 227 4.62 24.62 5.05
C ALA A 227 5.10 23.75 3.87
N GLN A 228 4.30 23.65 2.81
CA GLN A 228 4.69 22.92 1.60
C GLN A 228 5.78 23.63 0.80
N ALA A 229 5.70 24.96 0.66
CA ALA A 229 6.74 25.74 0.00
C ALA A 229 8.10 25.62 0.73
N GLU A 230 8.08 25.62 2.07
CA GLU A 230 9.29 25.42 2.90
C GLU A 230 9.94 24.05 2.70
N LEU A 231 9.16 23.02 2.35
CA LEU A 231 9.67 21.69 2.00
C LEU A 231 10.29 21.61 0.60
N GLY A 232 10.25 22.70 -0.17
CA GLY A 232 10.78 22.80 -1.53
C GLY A 232 9.75 22.51 -2.63
N ILE A 233 8.46 22.43 -2.30
CA ILE A 233 7.39 22.25 -3.29
C ILE A 233 7.11 23.60 -3.96
N ASP A 234 7.07 23.65 -5.29
CA ASP A 234 6.61 24.85 -6.01
C ASP A 234 5.08 24.91 -5.93
N VAL A 235 4.57 25.75 -5.03
CA VAL A 235 3.14 25.87 -4.77
C VAL A 235 2.58 27.09 -5.49
N ARG A 236 1.43 26.90 -6.16
CA ARG A 236 0.62 27.99 -6.71
C ARG A 236 -0.84 27.87 -6.30
N VAL A 237 -1.53 29.00 -6.31
CA VAL A 237 -2.94 29.12 -5.95
C VAL A 237 -3.72 29.63 -7.14
N LEU A 238 -4.83 28.97 -7.46
CA LEU A 238 -5.76 29.39 -8.49
C LEU A 238 -6.97 30.08 -7.85
N HIS A 239 -7.07 31.40 -8.06
CA HIS A 239 -8.13 32.23 -7.47
C HIS A 239 -9.51 32.06 -8.13
N PRO A 240 -10.61 32.37 -7.43
CA PRO A 240 -11.99 32.08 -7.84
C PRO A 240 -12.41 32.45 -9.27
N PRO A 241 -12.01 33.59 -9.87
CA PRO A 241 -12.44 33.92 -11.24
C PRO A 241 -11.93 32.90 -12.27
N ALA A 242 -10.68 32.46 -12.10
CA ALA A 242 -10.06 31.42 -12.93
C ALA A 242 -10.47 30.01 -12.46
N ALA A 243 -10.61 29.81 -11.14
CA ALA A 243 -11.01 28.54 -10.55
C ALA A 243 -12.46 28.16 -10.87
N ALA A 244 -13.39 29.10 -11.02
CA ALA A 244 -14.78 28.81 -11.43
C ALA A 244 -14.85 28.24 -12.85
N SER A 245 -13.96 28.71 -13.75
CA SER A 245 -13.81 28.15 -15.09
C SER A 245 -13.14 26.77 -15.05
N ALA A 246 -12.14 26.59 -14.19
CA ALA A 246 -11.45 25.31 -13.99
C ALA A 246 -12.34 24.24 -13.31
N ALA A 247 -13.18 24.61 -12.35
CA ALA A 247 -14.05 23.71 -11.58
C ALA A 247 -15.16 23.06 -12.42
N LYS A 248 -15.51 23.63 -13.58
CA LYS A 248 -16.38 22.98 -14.57
C LYS A 248 -15.72 21.74 -15.18
N VAL A 249 -14.39 21.70 -15.18
CA VAL A 249 -13.58 20.69 -15.86
C VAL A 249 -12.86 19.75 -14.88
N ILE A 250 -12.38 20.28 -13.75
CA ILE A 250 -11.74 19.52 -12.67
C ILE A 250 -12.71 19.42 -11.50
N ARG A 251 -13.12 18.19 -11.19
CA ARG A 251 -14.08 17.92 -10.12
C ARG A 251 -13.46 17.19 -8.93
N HIS A 252 -12.19 16.81 -9.06
CA HIS A 252 -11.51 15.87 -8.18
C HIS A 252 -10.00 16.06 -8.22
N ASP A 253 -9.31 15.47 -7.25
CA ASP A 253 -7.86 15.57 -7.10
C ASP A 253 -7.13 14.72 -8.12
N ILE A 254 -6.07 15.29 -8.70
CA ILE A 254 -5.25 14.65 -9.73
C ILE A 254 -3.77 14.89 -9.39
N THR A 255 -2.98 13.81 -9.38
CA THR A 255 -1.51 13.90 -9.27
C THR A 255 -0.86 13.16 -10.44
N LEU A 256 0.00 13.87 -11.17
CA LEU A 256 0.80 13.31 -12.26
C LEU A 256 2.18 12.94 -11.75
N PHE A 257 2.61 11.72 -12.06
CA PHE A 257 3.94 11.19 -11.77
C PHE A 257 4.69 10.96 -13.07
N ASP A 258 5.87 11.58 -13.21
CA ASP A 258 6.79 11.49 -14.35
C ASP A 258 6.15 11.72 -15.73
N ASN A 259 5.00 12.42 -15.78
CA ASN A 259 4.18 12.55 -16.99
C ASN A 259 3.79 11.19 -17.62
N ALA A 260 3.87 10.11 -16.85
CA ALA A 260 3.62 8.74 -17.31
C ALA A 260 2.36 8.14 -16.68
N LEU A 261 2.00 8.59 -15.48
CA LEU A 261 0.89 8.06 -14.70
C LEU A 261 0.12 9.16 -14.00
N SER A 262 -1.21 9.04 -13.99
CA SER A 262 -2.13 9.92 -13.27
C SER A 262 -2.80 9.15 -12.14
N TYR A 263 -2.67 9.64 -10.91
CA TYR A 263 -3.41 9.22 -9.73
C TYR A 263 -4.60 10.16 -9.51
N GLU A 264 -5.80 9.60 -9.43
CA GLU A 264 -7.05 10.37 -9.34
C GLU A 264 -7.91 9.89 -8.16
N VAL A 265 -8.40 10.82 -7.33
CA VAL A 265 -9.29 10.51 -6.19
C VAL A 265 -10.68 11.05 -6.49
N VAL A 266 -11.63 10.19 -6.84
CA VAL A 266 -12.96 10.60 -7.29
C VAL A 266 -13.98 10.59 -6.14
N PRO A 267 -14.52 11.76 -5.71
CA PRO A 267 -15.53 11.82 -4.67
C PRO A 267 -16.94 11.51 -5.22
N VAL A 268 -17.86 11.16 -4.33
CA VAL A 268 -19.28 11.00 -4.67
C VAL A 268 -19.89 12.34 -5.13
N PRO A 269 -20.53 12.41 -6.32
CA PRO A 269 -21.18 13.64 -6.77
C PRO A 269 -22.38 14.04 -5.89
N GLY A 270 -22.52 15.34 -5.60
CA GLY A 270 -23.76 15.91 -5.04
C GLY A 270 -23.88 15.93 -3.51
N LEU A 271 -22.97 15.32 -2.75
CA LEU A 271 -22.89 15.52 -1.30
C LEU A 271 -22.16 16.84 -0.99
N SER A 272 -22.81 17.75 -0.23
CA SER A 272 -22.29 19.09 0.10
C SER A 272 -21.96 19.27 1.59
N HIS A 273 -21.44 18.25 2.27
CA HIS A 273 -21.08 18.36 3.68
C HIS A 273 -19.65 17.94 3.96
N GLU A 274 -19.19 18.42 5.13
CA GLU A 274 -17.84 18.54 5.68
C GLU A 274 -16.90 17.34 5.53
N LYS A 275 -17.30 16.17 5.03
CA LYS A 275 -16.39 15.05 4.74
C LYS A 275 -16.74 14.40 3.40
N PRO A 276 -15.93 14.60 2.35
CA PRO A 276 -16.19 13.99 1.06
C PRO A 276 -15.99 12.47 1.12
N LEU A 277 -17.04 11.72 0.78
CA LEU A 277 -16.94 10.28 0.61
C LEU A 277 -16.22 9.99 -0.72
N ILE A 278 -15.07 9.34 -0.65
CA ILE A 278 -14.31 8.91 -1.83
C ILE A 278 -15.00 7.67 -2.41
N LEU A 279 -15.41 7.76 -3.68
CA LEU A 279 -16.07 6.67 -4.39
C LEU A 279 -15.04 5.62 -4.83
N TYR A 280 -14.00 6.07 -5.53
CA TYR A 280 -12.87 5.24 -5.93
C TYR A 280 -11.62 6.08 -6.17
N THR A 281 -10.48 5.41 -6.14
CA THR A 281 -9.18 5.89 -6.59
C THR A 281 -8.84 5.21 -7.91
N ARG A 282 -8.28 5.97 -8.85
CA ARG A 282 -7.95 5.48 -10.19
C ARG A 282 -6.49 5.79 -10.53
N LEU A 283 -5.80 4.81 -11.11
CA LEU A 283 -4.53 5.00 -11.81
C LEU A 283 -4.78 4.94 -13.32
N ALA A 284 -4.45 6.01 -14.02
CA ALA A 284 -4.50 6.06 -15.47
C ALA A 284 -3.08 6.18 -16.04
N MET A 285 -2.69 5.21 -16.87
CA MET A 285 -1.40 5.15 -17.60
C MET A 285 -1.60 5.24 -19.11
N ARG A 286 -2.84 5.35 -19.56
CA ARG A 286 -3.17 5.56 -20.96
C ARG A 286 -2.67 6.93 -21.42
N GLU A 287 -1.85 6.91 -22.45
CA GLU A 287 -1.17 8.10 -22.98
C GLU A 287 -2.14 9.23 -23.35
N ASP A 288 -3.30 8.91 -23.94
CA ASP A 288 -4.32 9.90 -24.30
C ASP A 288 -4.93 10.61 -23.07
N VAL A 289 -5.11 9.87 -21.97
CA VAL A 289 -5.62 10.42 -20.71
C VAL A 289 -4.55 11.23 -20.00
N VAL A 290 -3.32 10.71 -19.92
CA VAL A 290 -2.19 11.36 -19.26
C VAL A 290 -1.82 12.66 -19.97
N ASN A 291 -1.73 12.67 -21.30
CA ASN A 291 -1.45 13.88 -22.08
C ASN A 291 -2.50 14.97 -21.86
N LYS A 292 -3.78 14.58 -21.80
CA LYS A 292 -4.86 15.51 -21.48
C LYS A 292 -4.72 16.12 -20.09
N HIS A 293 -4.25 15.35 -19.11
CA HIS A 293 -3.98 15.86 -17.76
C HIS A 293 -2.75 16.76 -17.73
N ILE A 294 -1.70 16.45 -18.48
CA ILE A 294 -0.49 17.29 -18.61
C ILE A 294 -0.86 18.66 -19.20
N GLU A 295 -1.55 18.67 -20.35
CA GLU A 295 -2.02 19.91 -20.99
C GLU A 295 -2.87 20.75 -20.04
N ARG A 296 -3.79 20.08 -19.33
CA ARG A 296 -4.66 20.72 -18.33
C ARG A 296 -3.86 21.33 -17.20
N TYR A 297 -2.92 20.57 -16.63
CA TYR A 297 -2.06 21.03 -15.56
C TYR A 297 -1.28 22.27 -15.99
N GLN A 298 -0.66 22.25 -17.17
CA GLN A 298 0.11 23.37 -17.71
C GLN A 298 -0.74 24.63 -17.90
N GLN A 299 -1.97 24.49 -18.40
CA GLN A 299 -2.91 25.62 -18.54
C GLN A 299 -3.24 26.25 -17.19
N LEU A 300 -3.47 25.43 -16.16
CA LEU A 300 -3.76 25.91 -14.82
C LEU A 300 -2.53 26.49 -14.15
N TRP A 301 -1.37 25.87 -14.34
CA TRP A 301 -0.10 26.35 -13.82
C TRP A 301 0.24 27.76 -14.34
N ALA A 302 -0.03 28.02 -15.62
CA ALA A 302 0.21 29.32 -16.25
C ALA A 302 -0.72 30.44 -15.72
N THR A 303 -1.89 30.07 -15.20
CA THR A 303 -2.89 31.02 -14.67
C THR A 303 -2.88 31.13 -13.15
N ALA A 304 -2.40 30.11 -12.45
CA ALA A 304 -2.22 30.11 -11.02
C ALA A 304 -1.07 31.04 -10.64
N VAL A 305 -1.24 31.76 -9.54
CA VAL A 305 -0.24 32.70 -9.02
C VAL A 305 0.54 32.03 -7.88
N PRO A 306 1.81 32.37 -7.66
CA PRO A 306 2.48 32.02 -6.42
C PRO A 306 1.64 32.48 -5.23
N PRO A 307 1.66 31.78 -4.08
CA PRO A 307 1.07 32.33 -2.88
C PRO A 307 1.59 33.75 -2.68
N ALA A 308 0.69 34.68 -2.35
CA ALA A 308 1.13 35.99 -1.94
C ALA A 308 2.25 35.79 -0.90
N ALA A 309 3.37 36.48 -1.07
CA ALA A 309 4.32 36.68 0.02
C ALA A 309 3.54 37.45 1.10
N GLY A 310 2.73 36.72 1.85
CA GLY A 310 2.09 37.21 3.05
C GLY A 310 3.26 37.64 3.91
N ASP A 311 3.25 38.93 4.25
CA ASP A 311 4.11 39.59 5.21
C ASP A 311 4.77 38.57 6.14
N ASP A 312 6.11 38.59 6.22
CA ASP A 312 6.90 37.71 7.09
C ASP A 312 6.65 38.03 8.59
N GLY A 313 5.48 38.57 8.93
CA GLY A 313 5.01 38.91 10.25
C GLY A 313 3.99 37.89 10.78
N GLU A 314 4.23 37.46 12.03
CA GLU A 314 3.17 37.31 13.02
C GLU A 314 2.40 35.98 13.15
N PHE A 315 3.06 34.82 13.00
CA PHE A 315 2.61 33.62 13.75
C PHE A 315 3.76 33.07 14.60
N GLY A 316 3.85 33.56 15.84
CA GLY A 316 4.66 32.94 16.88
C GLY A 316 4.10 31.57 17.25
N THR A 317 4.97 30.57 17.32
CA THR A 317 4.68 29.29 17.99
C THR A 317 4.55 29.54 19.49
N GLU A 318 3.48 29.06 20.13
CA GLU A 318 3.28 29.21 21.57
C GLU A 318 3.97 28.08 22.36
N VAL A 319 4.84 28.45 23.30
CA VAL A 319 5.45 27.54 24.29
C VAL A 319 4.88 27.85 25.66
N THR A 320 4.45 26.81 26.37
CA THR A 320 3.85 26.91 27.71
C THR A 320 4.77 26.25 28.72
N VAL A 321 5.06 26.94 29.82
CA VAL A 321 5.89 26.46 30.93
C VAL A 321 5.08 26.51 32.22
N TYR A 322 5.01 25.37 32.90
CA TYR A 322 4.39 25.20 34.21
C TYR A 322 5.37 24.57 35.18
N THR A 323 5.36 25.05 36.43
CA THR A 323 6.08 24.45 37.55
C THR A 323 5.31 24.61 38.86
N SER A 324 5.43 23.62 39.74
CA SER A 324 4.90 23.72 41.11
C SER A 324 5.71 24.64 42.03
N ALA A 325 6.89 25.10 41.61
CA ALA A 325 7.70 26.03 42.39
C ALA A 325 7.08 27.44 42.42
N ASP A 326 7.34 28.19 43.50
CA ASP A 326 6.91 29.59 43.65
C ASP A 326 7.60 30.54 42.66
N ASP A 327 8.83 30.19 42.26
CA ASP A 327 9.63 30.90 41.27
C ASP A 327 10.03 29.96 40.12
N GLY A 328 9.40 30.13 38.96
CA GLY A 328 9.72 29.40 37.73
C GLY A 328 10.60 30.16 36.74
N GLU A 329 11.13 31.33 37.10
CA GLU A 329 12.04 32.08 36.22
C GLU A 329 13.30 31.30 35.83
N PRO A 330 13.96 30.53 36.72
CA PRO A 330 15.11 29.70 36.34
C PRO A 330 14.74 28.64 35.29
N LEU A 331 13.53 28.06 35.39
CA LEU A 331 13.03 27.08 34.45
C LEU A 331 12.71 27.71 33.09
N ARG A 332 12.04 28.87 33.10
CA ARG A 332 11.81 29.68 31.90
C ARG A 332 13.11 29.98 31.18
N ASP A 333 14.12 30.47 31.88
CA ASP A 333 15.39 30.88 31.28
C ASP A 333 16.16 29.70 30.70
N ALA A 334 16.02 28.51 31.29
CA ALA A 334 16.56 27.29 30.72
C ALA A 334 15.82 26.85 29.46
N VAL A 335 14.48 26.99 29.44
CA VAL A 335 13.65 26.72 28.24
C VAL A 335 13.98 27.71 27.11
N VAL A 336 14.13 29.00 27.41
CA VAL A 336 14.51 30.02 26.43
C VAL A 336 15.88 29.73 25.82
N GLU A 337 16.87 29.35 26.64
CA GLU A 337 18.20 28.97 26.14
C GLU A 337 18.17 27.70 25.28
N LEU A 338 17.38 26.70 25.66
CA LEU A 338 17.18 25.51 24.82
C LEU A 338 16.54 25.87 23.48
N LEU A 339 15.54 26.74 23.48
CA LEU A 339 14.86 27.21 22.27
C LEU A 339 15.80 28.02 21.38
N ASP A 340 16.65 28.88 21.95
CA ASP A 340 17.69 29.61 21.23
C ASP A 340 18.65 28.64 20.53
N VAL A 341 19.18 27.65 21.25
CA VAL A 341 20.07 26.63 20.66
C VAL A 341 19.37 25.79 19.59
N ALA A 342 18.08 25.50 19.78
CA ALA A 342 17.27 24.80 18.80
C ALA A 342 16.95 25.65 17.55
N GLY A 343 17.27 26.95 17.54
CA GLY A 343 17.03 27.83 16.39
C GLY A 343 15.71 28.60 16.44
N PHE A 344 15.22 28.93 17.64
CA PHE A 344 14.07 29.80 17.85
C PHE A 344 14.48 31.16 18.43
N ASP A 345 13.67 32.19 18.19
CA ASP A 345 13.74 33.53 18.81
C ASP A 345 12.49 33.74 19.65
N VAL A 346 12.63 34.20 20.90
CA VAL A 346 11.49 34.52 21.77
C VAL A 346 11.10 35.98 21.56
N HIS A 347 9.85 36.22 21.18
CA HIS A 347 9.37 37.58 20.85
C HIS A 347 8.40 38.16 21.88
N GLU A 348 7.67 37.32 22.62
CA GLU A 348 6.69 37.79 23.59
C GLU A 348 6.63 36.87 24.80
N LEU A 349 6.50 37.45 26.00
CA LEU A 349 6.32 36.73 27.25
C LEU A 349 5.04 37.22 27.93
N SER A 350 4.14 36.30 28.29
CA SER A 350 2.98 36.65 29.12
C SER A 350 3.38 36.96 30.55
N GLU A 351 2.55 37.67 31.32
CA GLU A 351 2.77 37.79 32.77
C GLU A 351 2.67 36.41 33.45
N PRO A 352 3.55 36.09 34.41
CA PRO A 352 3.51 34.81 35.12
C PRO A 352 2.37 34.78 36.15
N ALA A 353 1.56 33.73 36.13
CA ALA A 353 0.59 33.48 37.19
C ALA A 353 1.31 32.94 38.43
N ARG A 354 0.98 33.45 39.63
CA ARG A 354 1.61 33.08 40.92
C ARG A 354 0.66 32.24 41.79
N GLY A 355 1.21 31.32 42.60
CA GLY A 355 0.46 30.32 43.40
C GLY A 355 0.58 28.89 42.85
N SER A 356 0.86 28.78 41.55
CA SER A 356 1.58 27.71 40.85
C SER A 356 2.11 28.38 39.57
N TRP A 357 3.43 28.36 39.36
CA TRP A 357 4.04 29.23 38.38
C TRP A 357 3.72 28.75 36.95
N PHE A 358 3.10 29.62 36.16
CA PHE A 358 2.68 29.33 34.79
C PHE A 358 2.94 30.54 33.88
N GLN A 359 3.58 30.31 32.74
CA GLN A 359 3.87 31.34 31.76
C GLN A 359 3.79 30.82 30.32
N ARG A 360 3.39 31.71 29.40
CA ARG A 360 3.35 31.46 27.95
C ARG A 360 4.37 32.35 27.24
N LEU A 361 4.99 31.78 26.22
CA LEU A 361 6.05 32.38 25.41
C LEU A 361 5.63 32.29 23.93
N SER A 362 5.74 33.39 23.19
CA SER A 362 5.61 33.39 21.73
C SER A 362 6.99 33.31 21.10
N VAL A 363 7.25 32.27 20.31
CA VAL A 363 8.56 32.02 19.71
C VAL A 363 8.49 31.91 18.20
N ARG A 364 9.50 32.41 17.50
CA ARG A 364 9.64 32.38 16.04
C ARG A 364 10.80 31.48 15.67
N ARG A 365 10.70 30.77 14.55
CA ARG A 365 11.80 29.94 14.03
C ARG A 365 12.78 30.81 13.26
N ARG A 366 14.08 30.63 13.49
CA ARG A 366 15.16 31.19 12.66
C ARG A 366 15.51 30.30 11.49
N ASP A 367 15.39 28.98 11.67
CA ASP A 367 15.73 27.99 10.66
C ASP A 367 14.60 26.94 10.49
N SER A 368 14.55 26.31 9.30
CA SER A 368 13.56 25.29 8.95
C SER A 368 13.80 23.94 9.64
N ARG A 369 15.00 23.74 10.22
CA ARG A 369 15.40 22.52 10.94
C ARG A 369 15.17 22.62 12.45
N ALA A 370 14.63 23.74 12.94
CA ALA A 370 14.56 24.04 14.35
C ALA A 370 13.74 23.00 15.13
N MET A 371 12.69 22.47 14.49
CA MET A 371 11.85 21.42 15.09
C MET A 371 12.56 20.06 15.18
N GLU A 372 13.34 19.70 14.15
CA GLU A 372 14.14 18.47 14.14
C GLU A 372 15.20 18.53 15.25
N LYS A 373 15.90 19.67 15.35
CA LYS A 373 16.87 19.93 16.42
C LYS A 373 16.22 19.88 17.80
N LEU A 374 15.08 20.52 18.00
CA LEU A 374 14.36 20.53 19.28
C LEU A 374 13.95 19.12 19.72
N SER A 375 13.45 18.29 18.80
CA SER A 375 13.11 16.90 19.07
C SER A 375 14.34 16.07 19.45
N ALA A 376 15.46 16.24 18.72
CA ALA A 376 16.72 15.57 19.04
C ALA A 376 17.28 15.99 20.41
N LEU A 377 17.19 17.27 20.75
CA LEU A 377 17.59 17.81 22.05
C LEU A 377 16.69 17.29 23.19
N ALA A 378 15.39 17.15 22.96
CA ALA A 378 14.45 16.64 23.97
C ALA A 378 14.86 15.25 24.50
N GLY A 379 15.20 14.33 23.59
CA GLY A 379 15.69 13.00 23.97
C GLY A 379 17.09 13.01 24.61
N LYS A 380 17.88 14.08 24.46
CA LYS A 380 19.13 14.28 25.21
C LYS A 380 18.86 14.83 26.62
N VAL A 381 17.88 15.72 26.79
CA VAL A 381 17.45 16.27 28.10
C VAL A 381 16.90 15.18 29.01
N GLU A 382 16.04 14.30 28.49
CA GLU A 382 15.53 13.16 29.26
C GLU A 382 16.66 12.27 29.78
N ARG A 383 17.61 11.92 28.90
CA ARG A 383 18.80 11.13 29.28
C ARG A 383 19.72 11.85 30.26
N ALA A 384 19.89 13.17 30.14
CA ALA A 384 20.69 13.97 31.07
C ALA A 384 20.03 14.14 32.44
N ALA A 385 18.69 14.13 32.51
CA ALA A 385 17.98 14.12 33.79
C ALA A 385 18.08 12.76 34.50
N GLU A 386 18.18 11.66 33.75
CA GLU A 386 18.38 10.31 34.28
C GLU A 386 19.84 10.02 34.68
N LEU A 387 20.80 10.48 33.86
CA LEU A 387 22.23 10.30 34.07
C LEU A 387 22.81 11.56 34.70
N LYS A 388 23.22 11.50 35.97
CA LYS A 388 23.70 12.67 36.71
C LYS A 388 24.81 13.49 36.06
N TYR A 389 25.50 13.02 35.02
CA TYR A 389 26.36 13.80 34.10
C TYR A 389 26.55 12.99 32.80
N ILE A 390 26.46 13.61 31.61
CA ILE A 390 26.89 13.01 30.33
C ILE A 390 28.20 13.65 29.88
N ASP A 391 29.10 12.79 29.40
CA ASP A 391 30.48 13.03 28.94
C ASP A 391 30.73 14.24 28.01
N ALA A 392 31.98 14.71 28.04
CA ALA A 392 32.49 15.95 27.46
C ALA A 392 32.31 16.10 25.91
N PRO A 393 32.02 17.33 25.43
CA PRO A 393 31.76 17.62 24.01
C PRO A 393 33.03 17.56 23.12
N ARG A 394 32.87 17.20 21.84
CA ARG A 394 33.93 17.14 20.81
C ARG A 394 33.82 18.24 19.73
N SER A 395 32.91 19.21 19.85
CA SER A 395 32.82 20.40 18.99
C SER A 395 32.17 21.59 19.72
N GLU A 396 32.37 22.83 19.23
CA GLU A 396 31.76 24.05 19.82
C GLU A 396 30.22 24.03 19.76
N THR A 397 29.65 23.43 18.70
CA THR A 397 28.19 23.23 18.58
C THR A 397 27.68 22.24 19.63
N ASP A 398 28.43 21.17 19.86
CA ASP A 398 28.09 20.19 20.91
C ASP A 398 28.19 20.79 22.32
N GLU A 399 29.09 21.76 22.54
CA GLU A 399 29.24 22.42 23.84
C GLU A 399 28.05 23.34 24.18
N ARG A 400 27.56 24.13 23.22
CA ARG A 400 26.36 24.97 23.41
C ARG A 400 25.11 24.12 23.64
N GLU A 401 24.94 23.05 22.86
CA GLU A 401 23.84 22.09 23.07
C GLU A 401 23.93 21.43 24.45
N ALA A 402 25.09 20.90 24.82
CA ALA A 402 25.29 20.25 26.10
C ALA A 402 25.02 21.19 27.28
N LYS A 403 25.44 22.46 27.17
CA LYS A 403 25.20 23.48 28.19
C LYS A 403 23.70 23.80 28.35
N ALA A 404 22.98 23.99 27.25
CA ALA A 404 21.54 24.24 27.30
C ALA A 404 20.76 23.05 27.87
N ILE A 405 21.15 21.83 27.49
CA ILE A 405 20.59 20.58 28.03
C ILE A 405 20.83 20.47 29.54
N ALA A 406 22.08 20.66 29.99
CA ALA A 406 22.45 20.59 31.41
C ALA A 406 21.70 21.64 32.23
N LYS A 407 21.61 22.88 31.73
CA LYS A 407 20.88 23.95 32.39
C LYS A 407 19.40 23.64 32.56
N LEU A 408 18.76 23.06 31.54
CA LEU A 408 17.35 22.65 31.65
C LEU A 408 17.16 21.49 32.63
N ALA A 409 18.03 20.47 32.58
CA ALA A 409 18.00 19.36 33.53
C ALA A 409 18.19 19.84 34.98
N ASP A 410 19.15 20.74 35.22
CA ASP A 410 19.41 21.35 36.54
C ASP A 410 18.23 22.21 37.02
N ALA A 411 17.65 23.03 36.14
CA ALA A 411 16.49 23.85 36.48
C ALA A 411 15.26 22.99 36.85
N MET A 412 15.13 21.80 36.25
CA MET A 412 14.09 20.84 36.62
C MET A 412 14.45 20.03 37.87
N ALA A 413 15.71 19.88 38.25
CA ALA A 413 16.14 19.00 39.33
C ALA A 413 15.52 19.36 40.69
N GLY A 414 15.44 20.65 41.00
CA GLY A 414 14.92 21.19 42.26
C GLY A 414 13.39 21.29 42.37
N VAL A 415 12.64 20.85 41.34
CA VAL A 415 11.18 20.99 41.29
C VAL A 415 10.50 19.63 41.21
N ASP A 416 9.44 19.42 41.98
CA ASP A 416 8.68 18.16 41.99
C ASP A 416 7.82 17.94 40.73
N GLU A 417 7.19 19.01 40.24
CA GLU A 417 6.27 18.96 39.09
C GLU A 417 6.62 20.01 38.04
N VAL A 418 6.79 19.56 36.81
CA VAL A 418 7.09 20.41 35.65
C VAL A 418 6.26 19.95 34.46
N VAL A 419 5.68 20.90 33.73
CA VAL A 419 5.14 20.64 32.40
C VAL A 419 5.63 21.71 31.44
N ILE A 420 6.31 21.30 30.37
CA ILE A 420 6.74 22.20 29.30
C ILE A 420 6.15 21.68 27.99
N ARG A 421 5.29 22.49 27.37
CA ARG A 421 4.70 22.17 26.06
C ARG A 421 5.24 23.13 25.02
N THR A 422 5.90 22.56 24.03
CA THR A 422 6.17 23.22 22.74
C THR A 422 5.11 22.79 21.73
N SER A 423 5.17 23.23 20.48
CA SER A 423 4.13 22.84 19.50
C SER A 423 4.01 21.31 19.29
N HIS A 424 5.11 20.55 19.43
CA HIS A 424 5.10 19.10 19.18
C HIS A 424 5.84 18.26 20.23
N VAL A 425 6.58 18.89 21.16
CA VAL A 425 7.29 18.19 22.24
C VAL A 425 6.69 18.58 23.58
N LEU A 426 6.42 17.57 24.40
CA LEU A 426 5.95 17.72 25.77
C LEU A 426 6.99 17.13 26.73
N PHE A 427 7.44 17.94 27.69
CA PHE A 427 8.21 17.48 28.84
C PHE A 427 7.29 17.45 30.05
N VAL A 428 7.28 16.32 30.75
CA VAL A 428 6.51 16.16 31.99
C VAL A 428 7.43 15.59 33.05
N LYS A 429 7.55 16.28 34.18
CA LYS A 429 8.20 15.76 35.39
C LYS A 429 7.16 15.52 36.46
N THR A 430 7.12 14.29 36.99
CA THR A 430 6.30 13.93 38.17
C THR A 430 7.06 12.95 39.05
N SER A 431 6.96 13.13 40.38
CA SER A 431 7.55 12.20 41.36
C SER A 431 9.04 11.90 41.12
N GLY A 432 9.80 12.92 40.70
CA GLY A 432 11.23 12.79 40.41
C GLY A 432 11.59 12.14 39.06
N ARG A 433 10.61 11.73 38.25
CA ARG A 433 10.82 11.18 36.91
C ARG A 433 10.48 12.21 35.85
N LEU A 434 11.43 12.49 34.96
CA LEU A 434 11.20 13.29 33.76
C LEU A 434 10.92 12.35 32.59
N VAL A 435 9.90 12.66 31.80
CA VAL A 435 9.63 12.01 30.53
C VAL A 435 9.46 13.07 29.45
N SER A 436 9.97 12.79 28.25
CA SER A 436 9.78 13.64 27.08
C SER A 436 9.07 12.87 25.98
N TRP A 437 8.05 13.48 25.37
CA TRP A 437 7.30 12.84 24.30
C TRP A 437 7.16 13.78 23.11
N VAL A 438 7.20 13.18 21.92
CA VAL A 438 6.65 13.82 20.73
C VAL A 438 5.15 13.58 20.73
N LEU A 439 4.38 14.66 20.80
CA LEU A 439 2.92 14.61 20.81
C LEU A 439 2.39 14.25 19.42
N THR A 440 1.37 13.39 19.38
CA THR A 440 0.59 13.13 18.17
C THR A 440 -0.43 14.26 17.94
N GLU A 441 -0.90 14.43 16.71
CA GLU A 441 -1.87 15.49 16.36
C GLU A 441 -3.18 15.44 17.18
N ASN A 442 -3.65 14.24 17.57
CA ASN A 442 -4.81 14.12 18.45
C ASN A 442 -4.53 14.63 19.87
N GLU A 443 -3.31 14.42 20.35
CA GLU A 443 -2.88 14.89 21.67
C GLU A 443 -2.62 16.41 21.63
N ILE A 444 -2.02 16.93 20.56
CA ILE A 444 -1.84 18.38 20.33
C ILE A 444 -3.21 19.07 20.29
N ARG A 445 -4.16 18.55 19.49
CA ARG A 445 -5.52 19.09 19.40
C ARG A 445 -6.24 19.05 20.74
N MET A 446 -6.21 17.91 21.44
CA MET A 446 -6.82 17.78 22.76
C MET A 446 -6.25 18.81 23.74
N LEU A 447 -4.94 19.05 23.74
CA LEU A 447 -4.30 20.04 24.61
C LEU A 447 -4.54 21.49 24.17
N HIS A 448 -4.77 21.74 22.89
CA HIS A 448 -5.17 23.04 22.39
C HIS A 448 -6.60 23.40 22.79
N GLU A 449 -7.53 22.45 22.66
CA GLU A 449 -8.93 22.59 23.07
C GLU A 449 -9.10 22.61 24.60
N ASN A 450 -8.15 22.04 25.35
CA ASN A 450 -8.21 21.90 26.80
C ASN A 450 -6.91 22.38 27.48
N PRO A 451 -6.57 23.68 27.40
CA PRO A 451 -5.33 24.21 27.96
C PRO A 451 -5.23 24.07 29.49
N GLN A 452 -6.34 23.82 30.17
CA GLN A 452 -6.37 23.56 31.62
C GLN A 452 -5.56 22.33 32.03
N PHE A 453 -5.41 21.33 31.15
CA PHE A 453 -4.59 20.15 31.44
C PHE A 453 -3.11 20.50 31.62
N MET A 454 -2.65 21.63 31.07
CA MET A 454 -1.26 22.08 31.18
C MET A 454 -0.86 22.54 32.59
N ARG A 455 -1.82 22.69 33.51
CA ARG A 455 -1.60 23.17 34.89
C ARG A 455 -1.45 22.05 35.91
N SER A 456 -1.58 20.81 35.48
CA SER A 456 -1.54 19.63 36.35
C SER A 456 -0.95 18.46 35.56
N PRO A 457 0.28 18.02 35.88
CA PRO A 457 0.86 16.86 35.23
C PRO A 457 -0.04 15.62 35.34
N HIS A 458 -0.71 15.44 36.47
CA HIS A 458 -1.58 14.28 36.69
C HIS A 458 -2.79 14.27 35.74
N ASP A 459 -3.48 15.40 35.59
CA ASP A 459 -4.66 15.51 34.72
C ASP A 459 -4.26 15.40 33.24
N LEU A 460 -3.09 15.95 32.89
CA LEU A 460 -2.48 15.82 31.57
C LEU A 460 -2.24 14.36 31.19
N MET A 461 -1.59 13.58 32.07
CA MET A 461 -1.31 12.17 31.84
C MET A 461 -2.61 11.37 31.68
N ALA A 462 -3.59 11.58 32.56
CA ALA A 462 -4.88 10.89 32.52
C ALA A 462 -5.68 11.20 31.25
N ALA A 463 -5.58 12.42 30.71
CA ALA A 463 -6.22 12.81 29.46
C ALA A 463 -5.59 12.09 28.25
N LEU A 464 -4.25 12.00 28.21
CA LEU A 464 -3.52 11.36 27.12
C LEU A 464 -3.76 9.85 27.04
N ASP A 465 -3.84 9.16 28.19
CA ASP A 465 -4.12 7.72 28.21
C ASP A 465 -5.51 7.36 27.64
N LYS A 466 -6.51 8.21 27.88
CA LYS A 466 -7.86 8.02 27.33
C LYS A 466 -7.89 8.10 25.80
N VAL A 467 -7.15 9.05 25.23
CA VAL A 467 -7.04 9.22 23.77
C VAL A 467 -6.36 8.01 23.12
N ARG A 468 -5.46 7.34 23.85
CA ARG A 468 -4.73 6.16 23.36
C ARG A 468 -5.55 4.86 23.40
N PHE A 469 -6.50 4.73 24.35
CA PHE A 469 -7.28 3.50 24.56
C PHE A 469 -8.37 3.23 23.51
N LEU A 470 -8.91 4.25 22.83
CA LEU A 470 -10.03 4.13 21.87
C LEU A 470 -9.68 3.41 20.54
N ARG A 471 -8.56 2.70 20.45
CA ARG A 471 -8.07 2.07 19.22
C ARG A 471 -8.35 0.56 19.11
N HIS A 472 -8.94 -0.12 20.09
CA HIS A 472 -8.98 -1.61 20.11
C HIS A 472 -10.37 -2.19 20.47
N GLU A 473 -11.15 -2.66 19.48
CA GLU A 473 -12.26 -3.62 19.68
C GLU A 473 -12.33 -4.68 18.52
N PRO A 474 -12.42 -6.01 18.76
CA PRO A 474 -12.20 -7.02 17.72
C PRO A 474 -13.40 -7.91 17.29
N ALA A 475 -13.52 -8.09 15.96
CA ALA A 475 -13.83 -9.29 15.14
C ALA A 475 -14.48 -10.57 15.77
N ARG A 476 -15.82 -10.61 15.96
CA ARG A 476 -16.52 -11.84 16.40
C ARG A 476 -17.62 -12.40 15.47
N GLU A 477 -17.83 -11.86 14.27
CA GLU A 477 -19.07 -12.14 13.49
C GLU A 477 -18.87 -12.85 12.11
N LEU A 478 -17.77 -13.60 11.90
CA LEU A 478 -17.37 -14.06 10.54
C LEU A 478 -17.80 -15.48 10.09
N ALA A 479 -18.50 -16.30 10.90
CA ALA A 479 -18.56 -17.76 10.69
C ALA A 479 -19.91 -18.40 10.27
N GLN A 480 -20.69 -17.83 9.34
CA GLN A 480 -21.86 -18.54 8.76
C GLN A 480 -21.90 -18.52 7.21
N PRO A 481 -22.43 -19.58 6.55
CA PRO A 481 -22.59 -19.64 5.10
C PRO A 481 -23.67 -18.66 4.64
N LEU A 482 -23.28 -17.72 3.78
CA LEU A 482 -24.12 -16.60 3.38
C LEU A 482 -24.82 -16.91 2.04
N ARG A 483 -26.16 -16.93 2.02
CA ARG A 483 -26.97 -16.98 0.80
C ARG A 483 -27.86 -15.75 0.75
N CYS A 484 -28.12 -15.22 -0.45
CA CYS A 484 -29.09 -14.16 -0.61
C CYS A 484 -30.49 -14.69 -0.20
N PRO A 485 -31.19 -14.07 0.76
CA PRO A 485 -32.48 -14.54 1.21
C PRO A 485 -33.59 -14.30 0.18
N THR A 486 -33.36 -13.43 -0.81
CA THR A 486 -34.36 -13.12 -1.85
C THR A 486 -34.23 -14.02 -3.08
N CYS A 487 -33.04 -14.16 -3.67
CA CYS A 487 -32.86 -14.94 -4.90
C CYS A 487 -32.14 -16.29 -4.68
N GLY A 488 -31.75 -16.61 -3.45
CA GLY A 488 -31.03 -17.85 -3.14
C GLY A 488 -29.58 -17.88 -3.62
N HIS A 489 -29.08 -16.79 -4.23
CA HIS A 489 -27.72 -16.70 -4.75
C HIS A 489 -26.70 -17.07 -3.68
N SER A 490 -25.87 -18.05 -3.99
CA SER A 490 -24.81 -18.53 -3.13
C SER A 490 -23.48 -18.16 -3.79
N PRO A 491 -22.67 -17.34 -3.12
CA PRO A 491 -21.41 -16.89 -3.67
C PRO A 491 -20.44 -18.07 -3.79
N ALA A 492 -19.87 -18.26 -4.99
CA ALA A 492 -18.91 -19.33 -5.24
C ALA A 492 -17.53 -19.00 -4.67
N GLU A 493 -17.23 -17.70 -4.55
CA GLU A 493 -15.91 -17.18 -4.18
C GLU A 493 -15.95 -16.32 -2.92
N ALA A 494 -14.79 -16.10 -2.29
CA ALA A 494 -14.67 -15.28 -1.09
C ALA A 494 -14.99 -13.79 -1.36
N GLN A 495 -14.62 -13.28 -2.53
CA GLN A 495 -14.90 -11.92 -2.97
C GLN A 495 -16.41 -11.68 -3.12
N GLU A 496 -17.10 -12.63 -3.75
CA GLU A 496 -18.55 -12.60 -3.91
C GLU A 496 -19.27 -12.76 -2.56
N ARG A 497 -18.72 -13.56 -1.62
CA ARG A 497 -19.21 -13.66 -0.24
C ARG A 497 -19.15 -12.33 0.50
N TRP A 498 -18.02 -11.63 0.40
CA TRP A 498 -17.83 -10.34 1.07
C TRP A 498 -18.76 -9.27 0.49
N ARG A 499 -18.87 -9.22 -0.84
CA ARG A 499 -19.79 -8.31 -1.54
C ARG A 499 -21.24 -8.60 -1.15
N LEU A 500 -21.64 -9.87 -1.16
CA LEU A 500 -22.97 -10.28 -0.74
C LEU A 500 -23.25 -9.89 0.73
N ARG A 501 -22.28 -10.01 1.65
CA ARG A 501 -22.46 -9.53 3.04
C ARG A 501 -22.82 -8.05 3.09
N ARG A 502 -22.09 -7.22 2.35
CA ARG A 502 -22.30 -5.78 2.32
C ARG A 502 -23.61 -5.38 1.61
N GLU A 503 -24.03 -6.14 0.60
CA GLU A 503 -25.33 -5.92 -0.04
C GLU A 503 -26.49 -6.30 0.89
N LEU A 504 -26.32 -7.34 1.71
CA LEU A 504 -27.32 -7.79 2.69
C LEU A 504 -27.38 -6.93 3.96
N THR A 505 -26.50 -5.94 4.16
CA THR A 505 -26.68 -4.95 5.24
C THR A 505 -27.67 -3.85 4.87
N ILE A 506 -27.97 -3.66 3.58
CA ILE A 506 -28.90 -2.63 3.11
C ILE A 506 -30.34 -3.12 3.29
N ALA A 507 -31.16 -2.36 4.01
CA ALA A 507 -32.57 -2.64 4.16
C ALA A 507 -33.40 -2.14 2.97
N TRP A 508 -34.30 -2.97 2.47
CA TRP A 508 -35.20 -2.62 1.36
C TRP A 508 -36.65 -2.74 1.80
N LEU A 509 -37.43 -1.68 1.67
CA LEU A 509 -38.84 -1.61 2.04
C LEU A 509 -39.71 -1.86 0.81
N HIS A 510 -40.57 -2.88 0.92
CA HIS A 510 -41.55 -3.28 -0.07
C HIS A 510 -42.95 -3.05 0.49
N PRO A 511 -43.95 -2.69 -0.33
CA PRO A 511 -45.33 -2.72 0.13
C PRO A 511 -45.70 -4.16 0.52
N SER A 512 -46.34 -4.33 1.67
CA SER A 512 -46.80 -5.64 2.11
C SER A 512 -47.85 -6.18 1.14
N PRO A 513 -47.65 -7.38 0.56
CA PRO A 513 -48.65 -7.99 -0.32
C PRO A 513 -49.90 -8.45 0.45
N ASP A 514 -49.76 -8.72 1.75
CA ASP A 514 -50.81 -9.28 2.59
C ASP A 514 -51.60 -8.19 3.35
N CYS A 515 -50.97 -7.03 3.61
CA CYS A 515 -51.55 -5.92 4.36
C CYS A 515 -51.39 -4.59 3.59
N PRO A 516 -52.40 -4.14 2.83
CA PRO A 516 -52.34 -2.86 2.13
C PRO A 516 -52.08 -1.71 3.11
N GLY A 517 -50.96 -1.00 2.94
CA GLY A 517 -50.55 0.09 3.82
C GLY A 517 -49.50 -0.25 4.87
N GLU A 518 -48.93 -1.47 4.86
CA GLU A 518 -47.75 -1.83 5.65
C GLU A 518 -46.51 -2.02 4.76
N VAL A 519 -45.33 -1.98 5.37
CA VAL A 519 -44.06 -2.24 4.68
C VAL A 519 -43.41 -3.51 5.20
N VAL A 520 -42.85 -4.29 4.29
CA VAL A 520 -42.06 -5.49 4.60
C VAL A 520 -40.62 -5.23 4.22
N GLU A 521 -39.74 -5.52 5.17
CA GLU A 521 -38.31 -5.43 4.99
C GLU A 521 -37.78 -6.65 4.23
N ARG A 522 -36.97 -6.41 3.20
CA ARG A 522 -36.27 -7.43 2.41
C ARG A 522 -34.79 -7.08 2.26
N ARG A 523 -33.99 -8.07 1.87
CA ARG A 523 -32.56 -7.93 1.56
C ARG A 523 -32.28 -8.46 0.16
N HIS A 524 -31.64 -7.64 -0.66
CA HIS A 524 -31.34 -7.98 -2.06
C HIS A 524 -29.84 -8.02 -2.27
N CYS A 525 -29.39 -8.93 -3.14
CA CYS A 525 -28.06 -8.83 -3.73
C CYS A 525 -28.12 -8.03 -5.03
N ARG A 526 -26.97 -7.67 -5.59
CA ARG A 526 -26.87 -6.93 -6.85
C ARG A 526 -27.56 -7.63 -8.02
N GLN A 527 -27.68 -8.97 -8.00
CA GLN A 527 -28.38 -9.70 -9.06
C GLN A 527 -29.90 -9.55 -8.99
N CYS A 528 -30.47 -9.33 -7.80
CA CYS A 528 -31.93 -9.30 -7.60
C CYS A 528 -32.46 -7.94 -7.14
N GLN A 529 -31.62 -6.91 -7.12
CA GLN A 529 -32.04 -5.57 -6.70
C GLN A 529 -33.16 -5.01 -7.61
N PRO A 530 -34.21 -4.41 -7.03
CA PRO A 530 -35.28 -3.75 -7.80
C PRO A 530 -34.76 -2.57 -8.62
N ARG A 531 -35.42 -2.28 -9.76
CA ARG A 531 -35.01 -1.20 -10.68
C ARG A 531 -35.62 0.17 -10.37
N SER A 532 -36.80 0.21 -9.74
CA SER A 532 -37.45 1.45 -9.29
C SER A 532 -37.26 1.60 -7.79
N VAL A 533 -36.42 2.55 -7.39
CA VAL A 533 -35.92 2.69 -6.01
C VAL A 533 -35.81 4.16 -5.62
N GLN A 534 -36.21 4.47 -4.39
CA GLN A 534 -35.98 5.76 -3.78
C GLN A 534 -35.36 5.57 -2.39
N PRO A 535 -34.22 6.21 -2.07
CA PRO A 535 -33.62 6.09 -0.75
C PRO A 535 -34.37 6.93 0.28
N VAL A 536 -34.54 6.39 1.49
CA VAL A 536 -34.72 7.22 2.68
C VAL A 536 -33.33 7.47 3.24
N VAL A 537 -32.97 8.73 3.42
CA VAL A 537 -31.62 9.13 3.79
C VAL A 537 -31.68 9.83 5.14
N CYS A 538 -30.93 9.31 6.13
CA CYS A 538 -30.67 10.04 7.35
C CYS A 538 -29.85 11.30 7.00
N PRO A 539 -30.29 12.51 7.38
CA PRO A 539 -29.58 13.75 7.03
C PRO A 539 -28.19 13.86 7.68
N LEU A 540 -27.91 13.10 8.74
CA LEU A 540 -26.65 13.18 9.49
C LEU A 540 -25.57 12.22 8.97
N CYS A 541 -25.91 11.02 8.50
CA CYS A 541 -24.93 10.04 8.01
C CYS A 541 -25.11 9.60 6.56
N GLY A 542 -26.20 9.99 5.90
CA GLY A 542 -26.48 9.55 4.53
C GLY A 542 -26.97 8.11 4.41
N ASP A 543 -27.04 7.35 5.51
CA ASP A 543 -27.54 5.97 5.50
C ASP A 543 -29.05 5.91 5.64
N GLY A 544 -29.64 4.88 5.06
CA GLY A 544 -31.02 4.50 5.31
C GLY A 544 -31.53 3.45 4.33
N PRO A 545 -32.78 3.00 4.52
CA PRO A 545 -33.35 1.94 3.70
C PRO A 545 -33.73 2.43 2.30
N MET A 546 -33.82 1.48 1.37
CA MET A 546 -34.29 1.69 0.00
C MET A 546 -35.78 1.38 -0.11
N ILE A 547 -36.60 2.33 -0.54
CA ILE A 547 -38.02 2.15 -0.84
C ILE A 547 -38.19 1.70 -2.29
N THR A 548 -39.15 0.79 -2.55
CA THR A 548 -39.38 0.23 -3.88
C THR A 548 -40.86 0.22 -4.27
N GLY A 549 -41.14 0.21 -5.58
CA GLY A 549 -42.50 0.13 -6.12
C GLY A 549 -43.32 1.43 -5.92
N GLY A 550 -44.65 1.31 -5.82
CA GLY A 550 -45.56 2.46 -5.66
C GLY A 550 -45.45 3.23 -4.34
N LEU A 551 -44.49 2.87 -3.48
CA LEU A 551 -44.13 3.60 -2.26
C LEU A 551 -43.16 4.78 -2.55
N ALA A 552 -42.51 4.80 -3.72
CA ALA A 552 -41.52 5.82 -4.10
C ALA A 552 -42.15 7.14 -4.57
N ASP A 553 -43.46 7.16 -4.85
CA ASP A 553 -44.11 8.36 -5.38
C ASP A 553 -44.62 9.29 -4.26
N HIS A 554 -44.98 8.75 -3.09
CA HIS A 554 -45.34 9.47 -1.85
C HIS A 554 -44.96 8.57 -0.66
N PRO A 555 -44.01 8.93 0.23
CA PRO A 555 -43.64 8.07 1.36
C PRO A 555 -44.86 7.95 2.29
N PRO A 556 -45.54 6.80 2.36
CA PRO A 556 -46.74 6.69 3.17
C PRO A 556 -46.35 6.66 4.65
N GLY A 557 -47.28 7.01 5.54
CA GLY A 557 -47.10 6.91 6.99
C GLY A 557 -46.65 5.53 7.49
N ALA A 558 -46.77 4.50 6.65
CA ALA A 558 -46.23 3.16 6.82
C ALA A 558 -44.69 3.10 6.89
N VAL A 559 -43.99 3.79 5.98
CA VAL A 559 -42.52 3.86 5.97
C VAL A 559 -42.03 4.62 7.19
N GLN A 560 -42.68 5.73 7.52
CA GLN A 560 -42.36 6.52 8.70
C GLN A 560 -42.58 5.72 9.99
N SER A 561 -43.73 5.05 10.12
CA SER A 561 -44.02 4.17 11.26
C SER A 561 -42.99 3.05 11.39
N TRP A 562 -42.55 2.46 10.28
CA TRP A 562 -41.50 1.45 10.29
C TRP A 562 -40.16 2.03 10.76
N LEU A 563 -39.72 3.17 10.21
CA LEU A 563 -38.48 3.84 10.61
C LEU A 563 -38.49 4.16 12.10
N LEU A 564 -39.59 4.72 12.62
CA LEU A 564 -39.76 5.00 14.05
C LEU A 564 -39.65 3.73 14.89
N SER A 565 -40.21 2.60 14.44
CA SER A 565 -40.05 1.31 15.13
C SER A 565 -38.61 0.78 15.10
N GLN A 566 -37.81 1.16 14.10
CA GLN A 566 -36.37 0.89 14.03
C GLN A 566 -35.52 1.92 14.80
N GLY A 567 -36.13 2.73 15.67
CA GLY A 567 -35.45 3.71 16.51
C GLY A 567 -35.03 4.99 15.78
N TRP A 568 -35.52 5.21 14.55
CA TRP A 568 -35.41 6.52 13.94
C TRP A 568 -36.32 7.51 14.69
N HIS A 569 -35.98 8.79 14.64
CA HIS A 569 -36.75 9.83 15.30
C HIS A 569 -36.85 11.05 14.39
N GLN A 570 -37.90 11.84 14.59
CA GLN A 570 -38.08 13.08 13.87
C GLN A 570 -37.36 14.21 14.61
N SER A 571 -36.46 14.90 13.92
CA SER A 571 -35.79 16.10 14.45
C SER A 571 -36.77 17.27 14.58
N ALA A 572 -36.38 18.31 15.32
CA ALA A 572 -37.19 19.53 15.46
C ALA A 572 -37.48 20.24 14.12
N GLY A 573 -36.68 19.96 13.07
CA GLY A 573 -36.88 20.46 11.71
C GLY A 573 -37.81 19.61 10.84
N GLY A 574 -38.32 18.48 11.35
CA GLY A 574 -39.21 17.57 10.62
C GLY A 574 -38.51 16.43 9.89
N ASP A 575 -37.17 16.41 9.83
CA ASP A 575 -36.39 15.35 9.17
C ASP A 575 -36.27 14.08 10.03
N LEU A 576 -36.26 12.91 9.37
CA LEU A 576 -36.09 11.61 10.03
C LEU A 576 -34.60 11.24 10.17
N VAL A 577 -34.15 11.04 11.41
CA VAL A 577 -32.76 10.77 11.77
C VAL A 577 -32.66 9.35 12.32
N CYS A 578 -31.62 8.60 11.92
CA CYS A 578 -31.45 7.21 12.31
C CYS A 578 -31.01 7.02 13.77
N ALA A 579 -31.27 5.83 14.31
CA ALA A 579 -31.01 5.46 15.71
C ALA A 579 -29.54 5.64 16.17
N ALA A 580 -28.59 5.63 15.23
CA ALA A 580 -27.16 5.79 15.54
C ALA A 580 -26.80 7.21 16.01
N HIS A 581 -27.60 8.22 15.66
CA HIS A 581 -27.34 9.64 15.97
C HIS A 581 -28.25 10.18 17.08
N THR A 582 -28.96 9.30 17.78
CA THR A 582 -29.87 9.69 18.86
C THR A 582 -29.14 9.95 20.19
N ARG A 583 -27.86 9.57 20.33
CA ARG A 583 -27.08 9.73 21.57
C ARG A 583 -26.26 11.03 21.56
N GLY A 584 -26.93 12.15 21.68
CA GLY A 584 -26.29 13.46 21.86
C GLY A 584 -27.19 14.56 22.41
N VAL A 585 -28.46 14.26 22.71
CA VAL A 585 -29.42 15.22 23.24
C VAL A 585 -30.02 14.66 24.54
N GLN A 586 -29.21 14.69 25.60
CA GLN A 586 -29.66 14.83 26.99
C GLN A 586 -28.70 15.77 27.71
#